data_AF-A0A3D0U1N5-F1
#
_entry.id   AF-A0A3D0U1N5-F1
#
_cell.length_a   1.000
_cell.length_b   1.000
_cell.length_c   1.000
_cell.angle_alpha   90.00
_cell.angle_beta   90.00
_cell.angle_gamma   90.00
#
_symmetry.space_group_name_H-M   'P 1'
#
loop_
_entity.id
_entity.type
_entity.pdbx_description
1 polymer ?
#
loop_
_entity_poly.entity_id
_entity_poly.type
_entity_poly.pdbx_seq_one_letter_code
_entity_poly.pdbx_strand_id
1 'polypeptide(L)'
;LATLPHADTAHMGRLSGDEKAAAAAEGARTVPPREHGGNCDIKDLTRGAKVYFPVYVDGAGLSVGDLHFSQGDGEITFCGAIEMAGWIHMRVNLIKDGMSKYAIKNPVFMPSPITPKYDDYLIFEGISVDEQGKQHYLDVHIAYRQACLNAIEYLKKFGYSGAQAYAILGTAPVQGHISGVVDVPNACATLWLPTDIFEFDVKPNADGPKKELDGSIDVPLAPDK
;
A
#
# COMPACT_ATOMS: atom_id res chain seq x y z
N LEU A 1 1.49 -13.53 11.77
CA LEU A 1 0.24 -14.31 11.90
C LEU A 1 -0.94 -13.34 11.83
N ALA A 2 -2.06 -13.73 11.21
CA ALA A 2 -3.25 -12.88 11.15
C ALA A 2 -3.94 -12.78 12.52
N THR A 3 -4.65 -11.68 12.76
CA THR A 3 -5.46 -11.51 13.98
C THR A 3 -6.63 -12.49 13.99
N LEU A 4 -6.96 -12.99 15.19
CA LEU A 4 -8.07 -13.93 15.38
C LEU A 4 -9.44 -13.25 15.13
N PRO A 5 -10.49 -14.02 14.84
CA PRO A 5 -11.87 -13.54 14.90
C PRO A 5 -12.18 -12.81 16.21
N HIS A 6 -13.08 -11.82 16.16
CA HIS A 6 -13.45 -11.03 17.33
C HIS A 6 -14.91 -10.57 17.23
N ALA A 7 -15.77 -11.24 18.01
CA ALA A 7 -17.23 -11.09 17.90
C ALA A 7 -17.75 -9.75 18.44
N ASP A 8 -17.10 -9.17 19.46
CA ASP A 8 -17.63 -8.02 20.21
C ASP A 8 -17.86 -6.77 19.34
N THR A 9 -17.09 -6.62 18.27
CA THR A 9 -17.20 -5.50 17.33
C THR A 9 -17.60 -5.94 15.91
N ALA A 10 -18.01 -7.20 15.73
CA ALA A 10 -18.34 -7.74 14.42
C ALA A 10 -19.72 -7.26 13.93
N HIS A 11 -19.75 -6.65 12.74
CA HIS A 11 -20.99 -6.30 12.04
C HIS A 11 -21.30 -7.32 10.94
N MET A 12 -22.22 -8.25 11.19
CA MET A 12 -22.54 -9.38 10.31
C MET A 12 -23.63 -9.09 9.25
N GLY A 13 -23.79 -7.83 8.86
CA GLY A 13 -24.77 -7.43 7.86
C GLY A 13 -26.21 -7.64 8.35
N ARG A 14 -26.97 -8.50 7.66
CA ARG A 14 -28.38 -8.78 7.96
C ARG A 14 -28.59 -9.98 8.89
N LEU A 15 -27.54 -10.72 9.25
CA LEU A 15 -27.67 -11.86 10.17
C LEU A 15 -28.19 -11.38 11.53
N SER A 16 -29.01 -12.20 12.19
CA SER A 16 -29.59 -11.91 13.49
C SER A 16 -29.65 -13.16 14.39
N GLY A 17 -29.91 -12.97 15.69
CA GLY A 17 -30.03 -14.06 16.66
C GLY A 17 -28.81 -14.97 16.72
N ASP A 18 -29.06 -16.27 16.86
CA ASP A 18 -28.03 -17.31 17.01
C ASP A 18 -27.14 -17.44 15.77
N GLU A 19 -27.68 -17.23 14.58
CA GLU A 19 -26.90 -17.25 13.32
C GLU A 19 -25.85 -16.13 13.30
N LYS A 20 -26.22 -14.92 13.75
CA LYS A 20 -25.26 -13.82 13.90
C LYS A 20 -24.17 -14.17 14.91
N ALA A 21 -24.54 -14.73 16.06
CA ALA A 21 -23.60 -15.05 17.12
C ALA A 21 -22.58 -16.11 16.67
N ALA A 22 -23.05 -17.16 16.00
CA ALA A 22 -22.20 -18.21 15.44
C ALA A 22 -21.23 -17.63 14.39
N ALA A 23 -21.75 -16.87 13.42
CA ALA A 23 -20.92 -16.30 12.36
C ALA A 23 -19.90 -15.26 12.89
N ALA A 24 -20.27 -14.46 13.89
CA ALA A 24 -19.37 -13.48 14.51
C ALA A 24 -18.21 -14.13 15.27
N ALA A 25 -18.40 -15.33 15.83
CA ALA A 25 -17.39 -16.06 16.56
C ALA A 25 -16.26 -16.60 15.66
N GLU A 26 -16.55 -16.88 14.40
CA GLU A 26 -15.59 -17.44 13.43
C GLU A 26 -15.25 -16.49 12.26
N GLY A 27 -15.89 -15.31 12.22
CA GLY A 27 -15.71 -14.32 11.17
C GLY A 27 -14.26 -13.85 11.04
N ALA A 28 -13.64 -14.15 9.89
CA ALA A 28 -12.29 -13.71 9.60
C ALA A 28 -12.18 -12.18 9.53
N ARG A 29 -11.09 -11.63 10.05
CA ARG A 29 -10.79 -10.19 9.98
C ARG A 29 -10.51 -9.78 8.52
N THR A 30 -10.97 -8.59 8.13
CA THR A 30 -10.78 -8.04 6.78
C THR A 30 -9.39 -7.47 6.53
N VAL A 31 -8.57 -7.32 7.59
CA VAL A 31 -7.25 -6.66 7.54
C VAL A 31 -6.28 -7.27 6.51
N PRO A 32 -5.97 -8.57 6.49
CA PRO A 32 -4.98 -9.08 5.54
C PRO A 32 -5.62 -9.40 4.16
N PRO A 33 -4.89 -9.20 3.06
CA PRO A 33 -5.27 -9.76 1.76
C PRO A 33 -5.24 -11.29 1.80
N ARG A 34 -6.09 -11.92 0.99
CA ARG A 34 -6.17 -13.38 0.82
C ARG A 34 -6.41 -13.75 -0.64
N GLU A 35 -6.62 -15.03 -0.91
CA GLU A 35 -6.82 -15.60 -2.24
C GLU A 35 -8.04 -15.01 -2.97
N HIS A 36 -9.01 -14.47 -2.24
CA HIS A 36 -10.18 -13.78 -2.81
C HIS A 36 -9.95 -12.30 -3.18
N GLY A 37 -8.77 -11.73 -2.88
CA GLY A 37 -8.56 -10.29 -2.84
C GLY A 37 -8.63 -9.78 -1.39
N GLY A 38 -9.60 -8.92 -1.08
CA GLY A 38 -9.71 -8.26 0.22
C GLY A 38 -8.90 -6.96 0.28
N ASN A 39 -8.29 -6.66 1.44
CA ASN A 39 -7.38 -5.52 1.62
C ASN A 39 -6.05 -5.79 0.92
N CYS A 40 -6.02 -5.64 -0.39
CA CYS A 40 -4.78 -5.79 -1.15
C CYS A 40 -3.96 -4.50 -1.20
N ASP A 41 -4.62 -3.33 -1.01
CA ASP A 41 -3.99 -2.01 -0.94
C ASP A 41 -3.04 -1.77 -2.12
N ILE A 42 -3.53 -2.14 -3.31
CA ILE A 42 -2.83 -1.98 -4.58
C ILE A 42 -3.26 -0.65 -5.18
N LYS A 43 -2.40 0.37 -5.05
CA LYS A 43 -2.68 1.73 -5.56
C LYS A 43 -2.99 1.77 -7.05
N ASP A 44 -2.62 0.73 -7.82
CA ASP A 44 -2.85 0.60 -9.26
C ASP A 44 -4.21 -0.02 -9.63
N LEU A 45 -4.93 -0.60 -8.66
CA LEU A 45 -6.33 -1.04 -8.82
C LEU A 45 -7.27 0.17 -8.63
N THR A 46 -7.18 1.12 -9.57
CA THR A 46 -7.85 2.43 -9.48
C THR A 46 -9.15 2.51 -10.26
N ARG A 47 -9.83 3.67 -10.17
CA ARG A 47 -10.98 4.01 -11.03
C ARG A 47 -10.61 3.82 -12.51
N GLY A 48 -11.42 3.05 -13.23
CA GLY A 48 -11.19 2.72 -14.64
C GLY A 48 -10.43 1.41 -14.87
N ALA A 49 -9.86 0.80 -13.84
CA ALA A 49 -9.30 -0.55 -13.91
C ALA A 49 -10.39 -1.60 -14.15
N LYS A 50 -9.99 -2.77 -14.64
CA LYS A 50 -10.87 -3.94 -14.78
C LYS A 50 -10.26 -5.12 -14.06
N VAL A 51 -10.91 -5.54 -12.98
CA VAL A 51 -10.48 -6.67 -12.13
C VAL A 51 -11.35 -7.90 -12.33
N TYR A 52 -10.73 -9.07 -12.22
CA TYR A 52 -11.35 -10.38 -12.35
C TYR A 52 -11.15 -11.14 -11.03
N PHE A 53 -12.24 -11.34 -10.29
CA PHE A 53 -12.22 -12.05 -9.01
C PHE A 53 -12.60 -13.52 -9.17
N PRO A 54 -11.96 -14.44 -8.42
CA PRO A 54 -12.48 -15.79 -8.22
C PRO A 54 -13.80 -15.76 -7.43
N VAL A 55 -14.72 -16.67 -7.75
CA VAL A 55 -16.06 -16.75 -7.13
C VAL A 55 -16.15 -18.04 -6.33
N TYR A 56 -16.40 -17.93 -5.02
CA TYR A 56 -16.40 -19.06 -4.08
C TYR A 56 -17.80 -19.49 -3.62
N VAL A 57 -18.80 -18.63 -3.79
CA VAL A 57 -20.19 -18.87 -3.37
C VAL A 57 -21.17 -18.43 -4.46
N ASP A 58 -22.37 -19.01 -4.46
CA ASP A 58 -23.43 -18.60 -5.36
C ASP A 58 -23.79 -17.12 -5.15
N GLY A 59 -23.97 -16.40 -6.26
CA GLY A 59 -24.20 -14.94 -6.24
C GLY A 59 -22.95 -14.10 -5.97
N ALA A 60 -21.78 -14.71 -5.77
CA ALA A 60 -20.46 -14.11 -5.55
C ALA A 60 -20.26 -13.27 -4.27
N GLY A 61 -21.24 -12.46 -3.87
CA GLY A 61 -21.15 -11.66 -2.63
C GLY A 61 -20.13 -10.52 -2.68
N LEU A 62 -19.99 -9.84 -3.83
CA LEU A 62 -19.06 -8.72 -3.98
C LEU A 62 -19.34 -7.62 -2.94
N SER A 63 -18.31 -7.26 -2.18
CA SER A 63 -18.31 -6.17 -1.19
C SER A 63 -17.10 -5.26 -1.45
N VAL A 64 -17.22 -3.98 -1.13
CA VAL A 64 -16.15 -3.00 -1.32
C VAL A 64 -16.23 -1.90 -0.26
N GLY A 65 -15.07 -1.42 0.17
CA GLY A 65 -14.86 -0.36 1.15
C GLY A 65 -13.44 0.18 1.00
N ASP A 66 -12.90 0.81 2.05
CA ASP A 66 -11.49 1.22 2.13
C ASP A 66 -11.05 2.09 0.94
N LEU A 67 -11.74 3.21 0.79
CA LEU A 67 -11.53 4.10 -0.33
C LEU A 67 -10.34 5.02 -0.07
N HIS A 68 -9.34 4.88 -0.93
CA HIS A 68 -8.14 5.71 -0.91
C HIS A 68 -8.19 6.77 -2.00
N PHE A 69 -7.96 8.04 -1.62
CA PHE A 69 -7.78 9.10 -2.60
C PHE A 69 -6.42 8.99 -3.30
N SER A 70 -5.38 8.63 -2.56
CA SER A 70 -4.03 8.32 -3.04
C SER A 70 -3.31 7.44 -2.02
N GLN A 71 -2.35 6.65 -2.48
CA GLN A 71 -1.54 5.76 -1.65
C GLN A 71 -0.16 5.57 -2.29
N GLY A 72 0.87 5.44 -1.48
CA GLY A 72 2.19 4.94 -1.89
C GLY A 72 2.26 3.41 -1.90
N ASP A 73 3.18 2.85 -2.68
CA ASP A 73 3.37 1.39 -2.70
C ASP A 73 3.81 0.83 -1.34
N GLY A 74 3.11 -0.22 -0.93
CA GLY A 74 3.32 -0.92 0.33
C GLY A 74 2.61 -0.28 1.53
N GLU A 75 1.92 0.86 1.33
CA GLU A 75 1.14 1.55 2.36
C GLU A 75 1.89 1.62 3.71
N ILE A 76 3.15 2.06 3.66
CA ILE A 76 4.10 1.80 4.74
C ILE A 76 3.66 2.38 6.09
N THR A 77 2.83 3.41 6.08
CA THR A 77 2.27 4.07 7.28
C THR A 77 1.20 3.26 8.01
N PHE A 78 0.67 2.19 7.41
CA PHE A 78 -0.40 1.30 7.88
C PHE A 78 -1.75 1.97 8.19
N CYS A 79 -1.76 3.03 9.01
CA CYS A 79 -2.86 4.02 8.98
C CYS A 79 -2.60 4.94 7.79
N GLY A 80 -2.58 4.33 6.61
CA GLY A 80 -2.11 4.90 5.38
C GLY A 80 -3.23 5.13 4.40
N ALA A 81 -2.79 5.34 3.17
CA ALA A 81 -3.46 6.13 2.17
C ALA A 81 -3.97 7.49 2.66
N ILE A 82 -4.52 8.25 1.73
CA ILE A 82 -5.47 9.30 2.06
C ILE A 82 -6.84 8.63 2.15
N GLU A 83 -7.18 8.13 3.34
CA GLU A 83 -8.46 7.49 3.63
C GLU A 83 -9.64 8.44 3.44
N MET A 84 -10.70 7.95 2.81
CA MET A 84 -11.91 8.75 2.62
C MET A 84 -13.20 7.93 2.59
N ALA A 85 -14.29 8.57 3.03
CA ALA A 85 -15.62 8.15 2.62
C ALA A 85 -15.86 8.53 1.15
N GLY A 86 -16.66 7.76 0.43
CA GLY A 86 -16.95 8.04 -0.97
C GLY A 86 -17.93 7.08 -1.60
N TRP A 87 -17.86 6.96 -2.92
CA TRP A 87 -18.74 6.10 -3.71
C TRP A 87 -17.96 5.43 -4.83
N ILE A 88 -18.42 4.25 -5.24
CA ILE A 88 -17.86 3.50 -6.36
C ILE A 88 -18.97 3.25 -7.36
N HIS A 89 -18.74 3.65 -8.61
CA HIS A 89 -19.59 3.28 -9.73
C HIS A 89 -18.92 2.14 -10.50
N MET A 90 -19.56 0.98 -10.53
CA MET A 90 -19.00 -0.24 -11.12
C MET A 90 -19.99 -0.91 -12.08
N ARG A 91 -19.43 -1.68 -13.01
CA ARG A 91 -20.15 -2.62 -13.87
C ARG A 91 -19.63 -4.03 -13.59
N VAL A 92 -20.55 -4.99 -13.49
CA VAL A 92 -20.21 -6.40 -13.26
C VAL A 92 -20.64 -7.28 -14.44
N ASN A 93 -19.81 -8.27 -14.75
CA ASN A 93 -20.07 -9.29 -15.77
C ASN A 93 -19.51 -10.64 -15.28
N LEU A 94 -19.93 -11.73 -15.90
CA LEU A 94 -19.51 -13.08 -15.52
C LEU A 94 -18.77 -13.77 -16.66
N ILE A 95 -17.68 -14.46 -16.31
CA ILE A 95 -17.01 -15.43 -17.16
C ILE A 95 -17.28 -16.81 -16.57
N LYS A 96 -18.15 -17.59 -17.23
CA LYS A 96 -18.48 -18.95 -16.78
C LYS A 96 -17.22 -19.82 -16.82
N ASP A 97 -16.96 -20.52 -15.73
CA ASP A 97 -15.79 -21.38 -15.51
C ASP A 97 -14.45 -20.64 -15.64
N GLY A 98 -14.44 -19.32 -15.41
CA GLY A 98 -13.27 -18.47 -15.60
C GLY A 98 -12.05 -18.91 -14.79
N MET A 99 -12.24 -19.36 -13.54
CA MET A 99 -11.14 -19.84 -12.69
C MET A 99 -10.41 -21.03 -13.31
N SER A 100 -11.13 -22.02 -13.84
CA SER A 100 -10.54 -23.19 -14.48
C SER A 100 -9.92 -22.84 -15.85
N LYS A 101 -10.63 -22.04 -16.67
CA LYS A 101 -10.17 -21.65 -18.01
C LYS A 101 -8.87 -20.85 -18.01
N TYR A 102 -8.66 -20.03 -16.98
CA TYR A 102 -7.51 -19.12 -16.89
C TYR A 102 -6.60 -19.38 -15.69
N ALA A 103 -6.77 -20.53 -14.99
CA ALA A 103 -6.00 -20.90 -13.80
C ALA A 103 -5.93 -19.80 -12.73
N ILE A 104 -7.05 -19.10 -12.50
CA ILE A 104 -7.12 -17.99 -11.54
C ILE A 104 -7.08 -18.55 -10.11
N LYS A 105 -6.02 -18.19 -9.38
CA LYS A 105 -5.90 -18.42 -7.93
C LYS A 105 -6.21 -17.15 -7.14
N ASN A 106 -5.43 -16.11 -7.37
CA ASN A 106 -5.63 -14.75 -6.83
C ASN A 106 -6.27 -13.86 -7.91
N PRO A 107 -6.89 -12.72 -7.56
CA PRO A 107 -7.44 -11.80 -8.54
C PRO A 107 -6.37 -11.32 -9.53
N VAL A 108 -6.78 -11.08 -10.77
CA VAL A 108 -5.95 -10.42 -11.80
C VAL A 108 -6.69 -9.20 -12.31
N PHE A 109 -5.96 -8.17 -12.73
CA PHE A 109 -6.59 -6.94 -13.23
C PHE A 109 -5.79 -6.28 -14.34
N MET A 110 -6.48 -5.47 -15.14
CA MET A 110 -5.88 -4.51 -16.05
C MET A 110 -5.97 -3.14 -15.40
N PRO A 111 -4.85 -2.38 -15.32
CA PRO A 111 -4.83 -1.08 -14.67
C PRO A 111 -5.70 -0.08 -15.44
N SER A 112 -6.00 1.05 -14.78
CA SER A 112 -6.77 2.11 -15.40
C SER A 112 -6.01 2.74 -16.57
N PRO A 113 -6.70 3.09 -17.68
CA PRO A 113 -6.12 3.95 -18.71
C PRO A 113 -6.07 5.43 -18.28
N ILE A 114 -6.62 5.79 -17.12
CA ILE A 114 -6.66 7.15 -16.57
C ILE A 114 -5.90 7.17 -15.25
N THR A 115 -4.59 7.42 -15.33
CA THR A 115 -3.72 7.53 -14.16
C THR A 115 -3.02 8.90 -14.14
N PRO A 116 -2.68 9.43 -12.96
CA PRO A 116 -1.67 10.48 -12.87
C PRO A 116 -0.40 10.01 -13.57
N LYS A 117 0.21 10.88 -14.37
CA LYS A 117 1.48 10.60 -15.03
C LYS A 117 2.54 11.46 -14.38
N TYR A 118 3.53 10.80 -13.79
CA TYR A 118 4.75 11.43 -13.30
C TYR A 118 5.89 10.88 -14.14
N ASP A 119 6.67 11.77 -14.74
CA ASP A 119 7.73 11.39 -15.67
C ASP A 119 9.13 11.46 -15.02
N ASP A 120 9.27 12.27 -13.97
CA ASP A 120 10.53 12.42 -13.24
C ASP A 120 10.47 11.74 -11.87
N TYR A 121 11.35 10.77 -11.66
CA TYR A 121 11.51 10.08 -10.39
C TYR A 121 12.95 10.23 -9.85
N LEU A 122 13.05 10.47 -8.55
CA LEU A 122 14.28 10.24 -7.80
C LEU A 122 14.15 8.87 -7.12
N ILE A 123 15.09 7.97 -7.40
CA ILE A 123 15.01 6.56 -7.01
C ILE A 123 16.01 6.25 -5.89
N PHE A 124 15.53 5.64 -4.82
CA PHE A 124 16.30 5.26 -3.65
C PHE A 124 16.42 3.73 -3.58
N GLU A 125 17.62 3.25 -3.30
CA GLU A 125 17.91 1.81 -3.20
C GLU A 125 17.97 1.36 -1.74
N GLY A 126 17.68 0.09 -1.51
CA GLY A 126 17.91 -0.60 -0.26
C GLY A 126 18.23 -2.08 -0.47
N ILE A 127 18.92 -2.67 0.50
CA ILE A 127 19.40 -4.06 0.48
C ILE A 127 19.00 -4.81 1.75
N SER A 128 19.14 -6.14 1.75
CA SER A 128 18.83 -7.02 2.89
C SER A 128 19.82 -6.91 4.08
N VAL A 129 20.21 -5.69 4.45
CA VAL A 129 21.01 -5.37 5.63
C VAL A 129 20.22 -4.36 6.45
N ASP A 130 19.96 -4.66 7.72
CA ASP A 130 19.13 -3.80 8.57
C ASP A 130 19.88 -2.59 9.14
N GLU A 131 19.14 -1.75 9.87
CA GLU A 131 19.63 -0.52 10.49
C GLU A 131 20.75 -0.74 11.51
N GLN A 132 20.92 -1.98 12.02
CA GLN A 132 21.99 -2.36 12.93
C GLN A 132 23.19 -2.97 12.19
N GLY A 133 23.16 -3.02 10.85
CA GLY A 133 24.19 -3.64 10.02
C GLY A 133 24.13 -5.17 10.00
N LYS A 134 23.03 -5.78 10.48
CA LYS A 134 22.88 -7.23 10.46
C LYS A 134 22.45 -7.68 9.05
N GLN A 135 23.16 -8.68 8.54
CA GLN A 135 22.87 -9.33 7.27
C GLN A 135 21.62 -10.24 7.38
N HIS A 136 20.72 -10.12 6.41
CA HIS A 136 19.58 -11.02 6.18
C HIS A 136 19.71 -11.72 4.82
N TYR A 137 18.98 -12.80 4.58
CA TYR A 137 19.11 -13.58 3.35
C TYR A 137 17.90 -13.37 2.43
N LEU A 138 18.11 -12.69 1.29
CA LEU A 138 17.10 -12.38 0.27
C LEU A 138 15.80 -11.80 0.85
N ASP A 139 15.93 -10.90 1.83
CA ASP A 139 14.80 -10.27 2.52
C ASP A 139 14.44 -8.93 1.85
N VAL A 140 13.36 -8.97 1.05
CA VAL A 140 12.82 -7.81 0.32
C VAL A 140 12.17 -6.81 1.27
N HIS A 141 11.63 -7.26 2.40
CA HIS A 141 11.00 -6.37 3.37
C HIS A 141 12.06 -5.48 4.06
N ILE A 142 13.20 -6.06 4.44
CA ILE A 142 14.34 -5.28 4.95
C ILE A 142 14.89 -4.37 3.85
N ALA A 143 15.05 -4.87 2.61
CA ALA A 143 15.53 -4.06 1.50
C ALA A 143 14.63 -2.85 1.23
N TYR A 144 13.31 -3.03 1.19
CA TYR A 144 12.38 -1.93 0.93
C TYR A 144 12.32 -0.95 2.10
N ARG A 145 12.43 -1.43 3.36
CA ARG A 145 12.59 -0.56 4.52
C ARG A 145 13.80 0.37 4.38
N GLN A 146 14.96 -0.16 3.98
CA GLN A 146 16.16 0.64 3.78
C GLN A 146 15.97 1.69 2.67
N ALA A 147 15.34 1.34 1.55
CA ALA A 147 15.03 2.28 0.49
C ALA A 147 14.15 3.45 0.98
N CYS A 148 13.11 3.15 1.76
CA CYS A 148 12.25 4.18 2.37
C CYS A 148 12.99 5.05 3.38
N LEU A 149 13.82 4.47 4.25
CA LEU A 149 14.65 5.22 5.21
C LEU A 149 15.63 6.16 4.51
N ASN A 150 16.24 5.71 3.41
CA ASN A 150 17.12 6.55 2.59
C ASN A 150 16.37 7.74 1.98
N ALA A 151 15.15 7.52 1.48
CA ALA A 151 14.29 8.61 0.98
C ALA A 151 13.90 9.61 2.09
N ILE A 152 13.58 9.11 3.29
CA ILE A 152 13.25 9.96 4.45
C ILE A 152 14.45 10.83 4.85
N GLU A 153 15.64 10.25 4.98
CA GLU A 153 16.86 11.00 5.32
C GLU A 153 17.22 12.04 4.25
N TYR A 154 16.93 11.75 2.99
CA TYR A 154 17.09 12.69 1.88
C TYR A 154 16.12 13.88 2.01
N LEU A 155 14.82 13.61 2.18
CA LEU A 155 13.79 14.66 2.33
C LEU A 155 14.05 15.57 3.54
N LYS A 156 14.59 15.03 4.65
CA LYS A 156 14.98 15.82 5.81
C LYS A 156 16.02 16.89 5.50
N LYS A 157 16.82 16.74 4.44
CA LYS A 157 17.79 17.77 4.00
C LYS A 157 17.12 19.02 3.43
N PHE A 158 15.88 18.90 2.96
CA PHE A 158 15.07 20.01 2.45
C PHE A 158 14.18 20.68 3.51
N GLY A 159 14.24 20.21 4.76
CA GLY A 159 13.54 20.81 5.90
C GLY A 159 12.30 20.04 6.36
N TYR A 160 11.92 18.94 5.71
CA TYR A 160 10.84 18.08 6.20
C TYR A 160 11.20 17.43 7.54
N SER A 161 10.22 17.29 8.41
CA SER A 161 10.34 16.38 9.55
C SER A 161 10.37 14.93 9.08
N GLY A 162 10.87 14.01 9.92
CA GLY A 162 10.81 12.58 9.62
C GLY A 162 9.38 12.08 9.48
N ALA A 163 8.44 12.62 10.28
CA ALA A 163 7.03 12.27 10.23
C ALA A 163 6.36 12.75 8.93
N GLN A 164 6.67 13.97 8.47
CA GLN A 164 6.18 14.48 7.19
C GLN A 164 6.71 13.65 6.02
N ALA A 165 8.01 13.37 5.99
CA ALA A 165 8.61 12.55 4.94
C ALA A 165 7.97 11.15 4.91
N TYR A 166 7.77 10.52 6.07
CA TYR A 166 7.10 9.23 6.17
C TYR A 166 5.63 9.28 5.70
N ALA A 167 4.89 10.31 6.09
CA ALA A 167 3.51 10.53 5.64
C ALA A 167 3.42 10.73 4.11
N ILE A 168 4.37 11.46 3.51
CA ILE A 168 4.48 11.61 2.04
C ILE A 168 4.65 10.24 1.39
N LEU A 169 5.54 9.39 1.89
CA LEU A 169 5.76 8.05 1.32
C LEU A 169 4.55 7.12 1.44
N GLY A 170 3.71 7.30 2.46
CA GLY A 170 2.45 6.54 2.61
C GLY A 170 1.30 7.02 1.71
N THR A 171 1.33 8.27 1.25
CA THR A 171 0.18 8.93 0.59
C THR A 171 0.43 9.35 -0.85
N ALA A 172 1.62 9.87 -1.17
CA ALA A 172 2.00 10.19 -2.54
C ALA A 172 2.19 8.89 -3.35
N PRO A 173 1.94 8.91 -4.67
CA PRO A 173 2.01 7.72 -5.52
C PRO A 173 3.45 7.32 -5.85
N VAL A 174 4.26 7.14 -4.81
CA VAL A 174 5.61 6.56 -4.88
C VAL A 174 5.54 5.11 -5.36
N GLN A 175 6.57 4.67 -6.08
CA GLN A 175 6.64 3.28 -6.58
C GLN A 175 7.59 2.44 -5.74
N GLY A 176 7.17 1.22 -5.42
CA GLY A 176 7.97 0.24 -4.70
C GLY A 176 8.24 -0.96 -5.60
N HIS A 177 9.51 -1.21 -5.90
CA HIS A 177 9.89 -2.31 -6.77
C HIS A 177 10.73 -3.35 -6.02
N ILE A 178 10.39 -4.61 -6.25
CA ILE A 178 11.30 -5.75 -6.02
C ILE A 178 12.23 -5.81 -7.23
N SER A 179 13.30 -5.03 -7.19
CA SER A 179 14.19 -4.81 -8.33
C SER A 179 15.08 -6.04 -8.61
N GLY A 180 15.58 -6.68 -7.55
CA GLY A 180 16.37 -7.90 -7.65
C GLY A 180 16.15 -8.80 -6.44
N VAL A 181 16.00 -10.10 -6.64
CA VAL A 181 15.68 -11.07 -5.57
C VAL A 181 16.51 -12.36 -5.67
N VAL A 182 17.64 -12.30 -6.40
CA VAL A 182 18.44 -13.49 -6.73
C VAL A 182 19.91 -13.38 -6.31
N ASP A 183 20.41 -12.15 -6.14
CA ASP A 183 21.82 -11.89 -5.89
C ASP A 183 22.18 -12.10 -4.42
N VAL A 184 22.52 -13.34 -4.06
CA VAL A 184 22.83 -13.69 -2.67
C VAL A 184 24.02 -12.85 -2.12
N PRO A 185 23.94 -12.37 -0.87
CA PRO A 185 22.84 -12.59 0.08
C PRO A 185 21.71 -11.55 0.00
N ASN A 186 21.84 -10.49 -0.81
CA ASN A 186 21.00 -9.30 -0.72
C ASN A 186 19.93 -9.27 -1.82
N ALA A 187 18.66 -9.18 -1.42
CA ALA A 187 17.65 -8.62 -2.31
C ALA A 187 17.92 -7.11 -2.48
N CYS A 188 17.50 -6.58 -3.62
CA CYS A 188 17.49 -5.16 -3.93
C CYS A 188 16.04 -4.71 -4.11
N ALA A 189 15.63 -3.69 -3.36
CA ALA A 189 14.36 -3.02 -3.54
C ALA A 189 14.61 -1.54 -3.80
N THR A 190 13.72 -0.91 -4.57
CA THR A 190 13.80 0.53 -4.84
C THR A 190 12.50 1.25 -4.53
N LEU A 191 12.63 2.47 -4.01
CA LEU A 191 11.55 3.42 -3.79
C LEU A 191 11.70 4.58 -4.78
N TRP A 192 10.68 4.82 -5.60
CA TRP A 192 10.68 5.87 -6.62
C TRP A 192 9.81 7.03 -6.14
N LEU A 193 10.44 8.15 -5.84
CA LEU A 193 9.77 9.37 -5.40
C LEU A 193 9.51 10.26 -6.63
N PRO A 194 8.25 10.49 -7.05
CA PRO A 194 7.96 11.40 -8.15
C PRO A 194 8.34 12.82 -7.73
N THR A 195 9.23 13.48 -8.46
CA THR A 195 9.72 14.82 -8.07
C THR A 195 8.73 15.91 -8.41
N ASP A 196 7.79 15.65 -9.33
CA ASP A 196 6.79 16.62 -9.79
C ASP A 196 5.72 16.96 -8.73
N ILE A 197 5.70 16.25 -7.59
CA ILE A 197 4.77 16.54 -6.48
C ILE A 197 5.24 17.71 -5.61
N PHE A 198 6.49 18.16 -5.77
CA PHE A 198 7.09 19.22 -4.97
C PHE A 198 7.04 20.56 -5.71
N GLU A 199 6.80 21.65 -4.98
CA GLU A 199 6.81 23.02 -5.55
C GLU A 199 8.23 23.58 -5.77
N PHE A 200 9.27 22.85 -5.33
CA PHE A 200 10.68 23.20 -5.47
C PHE A 200 11.49 22.00 -5.95
N ASP A 201 12.68 22.26 -6.51
CA ASP A 201 13.53 21.21 -7.06
C ASP A 201 14.21 20.39 -5.94
N VAL A 202 13.85 19.11 -5.87
CA VAL A 202 14.44 18.14 -4.93
C VAL A 202 15.56 17.32 -5.57
N LYS A 203 15.93 17.57 -6.83
CA LYS A 203 16.96 16.81 -7.54
C LYS A 203 18.37 17.17 -7.02
N PRO A 204 19.30 16.18 -6.93
CA PRO A 204 20.68 16.46 -6.56
C PRO A 204 21.36 17.41 -7.55
N ASN A 205 22.09 18.40 -7.03
CA ASN A 205 22.90 19.32 -7.83
C ASN A 205 24.19 19.71 -7.08
N ALA A 206 25.08 20.43 -7.75
CA ALA A 206 26.41 20.79 -7.22
C ALA A 206 26.37 21.71 -5.98
N ASP A 207 25.30 22.48 -5.80
CA ASP A 207 25.14 23.42 -4.68
C ASP A 207 24.63 22.73 -3.40
N GLY A 208 24.18 21.48 -3.52
CA GLY A 208 23.56 20.73 -2.43
C GLY A 208 22.12 21.16 -2.13
N PRO A 209 21.46 20.50 -1.15
CA PRO A 209 20.08 20.77 -0.81
C PRO A 209 19.94 22.11 -0.07
N LYS A 210 18.90 22.87 -0.41
CA LYS A 210 18.46 24.05 0.34
C LYS A 210 17.30 23.66 1.25
N LYS A 211 17.25 24.23 2.46
CA LYS A 211 16.10 24.07 3.35
C LYS A 211 14.98 24.99 2.86
N GLU A 212 13.90 24.39 2.39
CA GLU A 212 12.74 25.10 1.84
C GLU A 212 11.60 25.21 2.86
N LEU A 213 11.63 24.39 3.92
CA LEU A 213 10.65 24.41 5.01
C LEU A 213 11.23 25.02 6.29
N ASP A 214 10.45 25.87 6.94
CA ASP A 214 10.84 26.58 8.18
C ASP A 214 10.57 25.77 9.47
N GLY A 215 9.87 24.64 9.35
CA GLY A 215 9.52 23.77 10.47
C GLY A 215 8.39 24.30 11.37
N SER A 216 7.63 25.31 10.93
CA SER A 216 6.54 25.90 11.72
C SER A 216 5.31 25.00 11.88
N ILE A 217 5.13 24.02 10.99
CA ILE A 217 4.01 23.06 10.97
C ILE A 217 4.59 21.64 10.88
N ASP A 218 4.02 20.71 11.66
CA ASP A 218 4.37 19.29 11.66
C ASP A 218 3.14 18.39 11.85
N VAL A 219 3.31 17.07 11.67
CA VAL A 219 2.28 16.06 11.90
C VAL A 219 1.94 15.98 13.40
N PRO A 220 0.65 15.97 13.78
CA PRO A 220 0.25 15.82 15.18
C PRO A 220 0.81 14.55 15.82
N LEU A 221 1.40 14.67 17.01
CA LEU A 221 1.93 13.55 17.79
C LEU A 221 1.12 13.40 19.09
N ALA A 222 0.55 12.21 19.30
CA ALA A 222 -0.11 11.83 20.54
C ALA A 222 0.82 10.90 21.35
N PRO A 223 1.22 11.25 22.58
CA PRO A 223 1.99 10.34 23.43
C PRO A 223 1.22 9.06 23.76
N ASP A 224 1.94 7.97 24.03
CA ASP A 224 1.35 6.73 24.50
C ASP A 224 0.53 6.96 25.79
N LYS A 225 -0.61 6.26 25.89
CA LYS A 225 -1.54 6.34 27.02
C LYS A 225 -1.06 5.55 28.23
#